data_AF-A0A537RJ83-F1
#
_entry.id   AF-A0A537RJ83-F1
#
_cell.length_a   1.000
_cell.length_b   1.000
_cell.length_c   1.000
_cell.angle_alpha   90.00
_cell.angle_beta   90.00
_cell.angle_gamma   90.00
#
_symmetry.space_group_name_H-M   'P 1'
#
loop_
_entity.id
_entity.type
_entity.pdbx_description
1 polymer ?
#
loop_
_entity_poly.entity_id
_entity_poly.type
_entity_poly.pdbx_seq_one_letter_code
_entity_poly.pdbx_strand_id
1 'polypeptide(L)'
;MSAVELRLSPADLPREMGAMRVWLDQHRFEPSGFSCRDVDDGMLVSLEFKIAHQAVAFAERFGGRADPASALPSATLDVSTGVIG
;
A
#
# COMPACT_ATOMS: atom_id res chain seq x y z
N MET A 1 11.98 0.99 -2.52
CA MET A 1 10.61 1.54 -2.58
C MET A 1 10.00 1.40 -1.20
N SER A 2 9.09 2.28 -0.80
CA SER A 2 8.47 2.24 0.53
C SER A 2 6.97 2.13 0.37
N ALA A 3 6.36 1.12 1.01
CA ALA A 3 4.93 0.89 0.94
C ALA A 3 4.25 1.46 2.19
N VAL A 4 3.04 1.97 2.03
CA VAL A 4 2.18 2.37 3.13
C VAL A 4 0.92 1.52 3.07
N GLU A 5 0.61 0.86 4.18
CA GLU A 5 -0.59 0.05 4.32
C GLU A 5 -1.61 0.75 5.22
N LEU A 6 -2.85 0.77 4.78
CA LEU A 6 -3.98 1.38 5.47
C LEU A 6 -5.12 0.39 5.54
N ARG A 7 -5.68 0.23 6.74
CA ARG A 7 -6.90 -0.53 6.95
C ARG A 7 -8.07 0.42 6.94
N LEU A 8 -8.99 0.20 6.00
CA LEU A 8 -10.20 0.99 5.85
C LEU A 8 -11.41 0.08 5.88
N SER A 9 -12.52 0.61 6.37
CA SER A 9 -13.82 -0.05 6.22
C SER A 9 -14.29 0.09 4.76
N PRO A 10 -14.90 -0.95 4.17
CA PRO A 10 -15.37 -0.90 2.77
C PRO A 10 -16.41 0.21 2.52
N ALA A 11 -17.18 0.59 3.55
CA ALA A 11 -18.13 1.69 3.48
C ALA A 11 -17.45 3.08 3.33
N ASP A 12 -16.28 3.27 3.96
CA ASP A 12 -15.53 4.53 3.94
C ASP A 12 -14.50 4.60 2.81
N LEU A 13 -14.17 3.45 2.20
CA LEU A 13 -13.20 3.36 1.11
C LEU A 13 -13.39 4.38 -0.01
N PRO A 14 -14.59 4.60 -0.61
CA PRO A 14 -14.74 5.58 -1.68
C PRO A 14 -14.46 7.02 -1.21
N ARG A 15 -14.80 7.34 0.03
CA ARG A 15 -14.55 8.65 0.64
C ARG A 15 -13.06 8.85 0.88
N GLU A 16 -12.41 7.84 1.47
CA GLU A 16 -10.99 7.87 1.79
C GLU A 16 -10.14 7.87 0.52
N MET A 17 -10.47 7.09 -0.51
CA MET A 17 -9.79 7.15 -1.81
C MET A 17 -9.86 8.53 -2.45
N GLY A 18 -11.01 9.22 -2.34
CA GLY A 18 -11.14 10.60 -2.79
C GLY A 18 -10.21 11.54 -2.02
N ALA A 19 -10.19 11.43 -0.69
CA ALA A 19 -9.32 12.23 0.17
C ALA A 19 -7.82 11.95 -0.10
N MET A 20 -7.43 10.69 -0.31
CA MET A 20 -6.08 10.27 -0.67
C MET A 20 -5.64 10.92 -1.98
N ARG A 21 -6.49 10.87 -3.00
CA ARG A 21 -6.18 11.45 -4.32
C ARG A 21 -6.01 12.96 -4.26
N VAL A 22 -6.87 13.67 -3.52
CA VAL A 22 -6.75 15.12 -3.31
C VAL A 22 -5.46 15.45 -2.55
N TRP A 23 -5.14 14.69 -1.49
CA TRP A 23 -3.95 14.94 -0.69
C TRP A 23 -2.66 14.71 -1.49
N LEU A 24 -2.60 13.64 -2.28
CA LEU A 24 -1.48 13.35 -3.18
C LEU A 24 -1.28 14.45 -4.22
N ASP A 25 -2.36 14.94 -4.83
CA ASP A 25 -2.33 16.03 -5.81
C ASP A 25 -1.82 17.34 -5.20
N GLN A 26 -2.33 17.70 -4.01
CA GLN A 26 -1.89 18.89 -3.26
C GLN A 26 -0.39 18.86 -2.93
N HIS A 27 0.14 17.68 -2.58
CA HIS A 27 1.55 17.51 -2.23
C HIS A 27 2.43 17.20 -3.45
N ARG A 28 1.84 17.03 -4.64
CA ARG A 28 2.49 16.57 -5.87
C ARG A 28 3.27 15.27 -5.67
N PHE A 29 2.70 14.36 -4.89
CA PHE A 29 3.28 13.05 -4.64
C PHE A 29 2.73 12.05 -5.65
N GLU A 30 3.63 11.39 -6.36
CA GLU A 30 3.28 10.40 -7.38
C GLU A 30 3.55 8.99 -6.84
N PRO A 31 2.51 8.26 -6.38
CA PRO A 31 2.68 6.88 -5.99
C PRO A 31 3.08 6.05 -7.21
N SER A 32 4.02 5.14 -7.02
CA SER A 32 4.50 4.22 -8.05
C SER A 32 3.66 2.96 -8.18
N GLY A 33 2.89 2.65 -7.14
CA GLY A 33 2.01 1.49 -7.09
C GLY A 33 0.82 1.76 -6.19
N PHE A 34 -0.31 1.16 -6.54
CA PHE A 34 -1.53 1.21 -5.75
C PHE A 34 -2.18 -0.17 -5.79
N SER A 35 -2.50 -0.72 -4.63
CA SER A 35 -3.18 -2.00 -4.49
C SER A 35 -4.26 -1.92 -3.43
N CYS A 36 -5.40 -2.55 -3.70
CA CYS A 36 -6.49 -2.72 -2.74
C CYS A 36 -6.82 -4.20 -2.67
N ARG A 37 -6.90 -4.74 -1.46
CA ARG A 37 -7.29 -6.13 -1.23
C ARG A 37 -8.27 -6.20 -0.07
N ASP A 38 -9.30 -7.00 -0.26
CA ASP A 38 -10.22 -7.37 0.81
C ASP A 38 -9.49 -8.34 1.76
N VAL A 39 -9.67 -8.14 3.06
CA VAL A 39 -9.14 -8.97 4.15
C VAL A 39 -10.26 -9.20 5.16
N ASP A 40 -10.17 -10.27 5.96
CA ASP A 40 -11.21 -10.60 6.98
C ASP A 40 -11.61 -9.43 7.91
N ASP A 41 -10.72 -8.45 8.09
CA ASP A 41 -10.89 -7.30 8.98
C ASP A 41 -11.21 -5.99 8.22
N GLY A 42 -11.56 -6.06 6.93
CA GLY A 42 -11.93 -4.90 6.10
C GLY A 42 -11.16 -4.82 4.78
N MET A 43 -10.87 -3.60 4.32
CA MET A 43 -10.09 -3.37 3.10
C MET A 43 -8.70 -2.89 3.44
N LEU A 44 -7.68 -3.58 2.92
CA LEU A 44 -6.30 -3.15 3.01
C LEU A 44 -5.91 -2.40 1.73
N VAL A 45 -5.58 -1.13 1.88
CA VAL A 45 -5.08 -0.27 0.81
C VAL A 45 -3.58 -0.13 0.98
N SER A 46 -2.83 -0.44 -0.07
CA SER A 46 -1.38 -0.35 -0.12
C SER A 46 -0.96 0.66 -1.19
N LEU A 47 -0.17 1.66 -0.80
CA LEU A 47 0.42 2.64 -1.71
C LEU A 47 1.93 2.52 -1.68
N GLU A 48 2.54 2.41 -2.87
CA GLU A 48 3.99 2.34 -3.00
C GLU A 48 4.54 3.68 -3.45
N PHE A 49 5.57 4.17 -2.76
CA PHE A 49 6.27 5.39 -3.08
C PHE A 49 7.73 5.09 -3.42
N LYS A 50 8.26 5.82 -4.43
CA LYS A 50 9.70 5.82 -4.74
C LYS A 50 10.51 6.49 -3.63
N ILE A 51 9.93 7.48 -2.96
CA ILE A 51 10.59 8.31 -1.95
C ILE A 51 10.06 7.93 -0.57
N ALA A 52 10.94 7.44 0.31
CA ALA A 52 10.57 7.01 1.67
C ALA A 52 9.88 8.13 2.49
N HIS A 53 10.33 9.38 2.32
CA HIS A 53 9.72 10.53 2.99
C HIS A 53 8.25 10.75 2.58
N GLN A 54 7.87 10.48 1.33
CA GLN A 54 6.47 10.59 0.88
C GLN A 54 5.60 9.51 1.53
N ALA A 55 6.12 8.29 1.66
CA ALA A 55 5.45 7.20 2.36
C ALA A 55 5.20 7.54 3.83
N VAL A 56 6.21 8.09 4.53
CA VAL A 56 6.07 8.49 5.93
C VAL A 56 5.02 9.60 6.09
N ALA A 57 5.09 10.65 5.28
CA ALA A 57 4.12 11.75 5.34
C ALA A 57 2.68 11.29 5.06
N PHE A 58 2.51 10.35 4.12
CA PHE A 58 1.20 9.76 3.82
C PHE A 58 0.69 8.92 5.01
N ALA A 59 1.55 8.08 5.59
CA ALA A 59 1.24 7.27 6.76
C ALA A 59 0.80 8.13 7.95
N GLU A 60 1.52 9.23 8.24
CA GLU A 60 1.15 10.17 9.31
C GLU A 60 -0.20 10.85 9.05
N ARG A 61 -0.52 11.17 7.79
CA ARG A 61 -1.77 11.83 7.45
C ARG A 61 -3.00 10.95 7.65
N PHE A 62 -2.91 9.70 7.21
CA PHE A 62 -4.04 8.78 7.14
C PHE A 62 -4.02 7.69 8.24
N GLY A 63 -3.06 7.74 9.16
CA GLY A 63 -2.91 6.75 10.23
C GLY A 63 -2.45 5.38 9.72
N GLY A 64 -1.79 5.35 8.57
CA GLY A 64 -1.26 4.14 7.95
C GLY A 64 0.06 3.68 8.57
N ARG A 65 0.47 2.46 8.25
CA ARG A 65 1.80 1.95 8.59
C ARG A 65 2.70 2.06 7.37
N ALA A 66 3.68 2.97 7.42
CA ALA A 66 4.76 2.99 6.44
C ALA A 66 5.71 1.83 6.77
N ASP A 67 5.82 0.88 5.85
CA ASP A 67 6.80 -0.18 5.95
C ASP A 67 7.94 0.11 4.95
N PRO A 68 9.13 0.53 5.44
CA PRO A 68 10.25 0.86 4.58
C PRO A 68 10.87 -0.38 3.92
N ALA A 69 10.48 -1.60 4.33
CA ALA A 69 10.99 -2.88 3.82
C ALA A 69 9.95 -3.68 3.02
N SER A 70 8.67 -3.34 3.09
CA SER A 70 7.58 -4.09 2.45
C SER A 70 7.41 -3.84 0.95
N ALA A 71 8.40 -3.22 0.29
CA ALA A 71 8.60 -3.47 -1.13
C ALA A 71 9.13 -4.90 -1.31
N LEU A 72 8.32 -5.88 -0.89
CA LEU A 72 8.52 -7.26 -1.29
C LEU A 72 8.29 -7.27 -2.80
N PRO A 73 9.27 -7.72 -3.60
CA PRO A 73 8.96 -8.10 -4.96
C PRO A 73 7.83 -9.12 -4.87
N SER A 74 6.87 -9.06 -5.80
CA SER A 74 6.10 -10.23 -6.19
C SER A 74 7.08 -11.34 -6.61
N ALA A 75 7.71 -11.98 -5.63
CA ALA A 75 8.36 -13.26 -5.80
C ALA A 75 7.21 -14.25 -5.79
N THR A 76 6.70 -14.48 -6.99
CA THR A 76 6.08 -15.73 -7.42
C THR A 76 6.59 -16.85 -6.52
N LEU A 77 5.69 -17.42 -5.72
CA LEU A 77 5.94 -18.68 -5.05
C LEU A 77 6.02 -19.75 -6.16
N ASP A 78 7.18 -19.83 -6.82
CA ASP A 78 7.52 -20.95 -7.69
C ASP A 78 7.77 -22.13 -6.75
N VAL A 79 6.71 -22.89 -6.52
CA VAL A 79 6.81 -24.21 -5.90
C VAL A 79 7.37 -25.17 -6.95
N SER A 80 8.65 -25.02 -7.27
CA SER A 80 9.44 -26.08 -7.88
C SER A 80 9.72 -27.13 -6.80
N THR A 81 8.73 -27.99 -6.53
CA THR A 81 8.97 -29.24 -5.81
C THR A 81 9.71 -30.19 -6.75
N GLY A 82 11.02 -30.03 -6.82
CA GLY A 82 11.92 -31.08 -7.27
C GLY A 82 12.19 -32.07 -6.15
N VAL A 83 12.52 -33.31 -6.55
CA VAL A 83 12.98 -34.47 -5.76
C VAL A 83 11.83 -35.36 -5.25
N ILE A 84 11.79 -36.68 -5.44
CA ILE A 84 12.76 -37.79 -5.59
C ILE A 84 11.97 -38.94 -6.28
N GLY A 85 12.51 -39.68 -7.25
CA GLY A 85 13.50 -40.73 -7.03
C GLY A 85 12.81 -42.09 -7.11
#